data_AF-A0A2N1TNA0-F1
#
_entry.id   AF-A0A2N1TNA0-F1
#
_cell.length_a   1.000
_cell.length_b   1.000
_cell.length_c   1.000
_cell.angle_alpha   90.00
_cell.angle_beta   90.00
_cell.angle_gamma   90.00
#
_symmetry.space_group_name_H-M   'P 1'
#
loop_
_entity.id
_entity.type
_entity.pdbx_description
1 polymer ?
#
loop_
_entity_poly.entity_id
_entity_poly.type
_entity_poly.pdbx_seq_one_letter_code
_entity_poly.pdbx_strand_id
1 'polypeptide(L)'
;MKKIVGTLFILLFQITALSAADLSWESHGIQVKSSRTVENQTILELAPGKGLPFSLRYYGDITPEMMENVLKSLASINTWTVIKPREIGMVVSNDLLDIVIQPEQFLYKKVNLLPHVPAGLLMQFDTNLKYNFRFTRNNLFVRIQGTYRTEQELCENVLEAYTDPLKYLKKRDPEFFLTKLNQFEEEITSLKNSVKDLEEENRLLKSAVATLHNTGFLGFGNKPINQKIVKRTIAVRKEKPAATAEEITDILNDEGLKTSKKEVSLVLLVYCNEFKK
;
A
#
# COMPACT_ATOMS: atom_id res chain seq x y z
N MET A 1 23.18 -8.76 -74.97
CA MET A 1 21.97 -9.45 -74.49
C MET A 1 22.28 -10.91 -74.21
N LYS A 2 22.37 -11.29 -72.93
CA LYS A 2 21.97 -12.60 -72.36
C LYS A 2 22.32 -12.54 -70.87
N LYS A 3 21.27 -12.40 -70.05
CA LYS A 3 21.35 -12.37 -68.58
C LYS A 3 21.55 -13.81 -68.10
N ILE A 4 22.60 -14.08 -67.33
CA ILE A 4 22.69 -15.29 -66.52
C ILE A 4 22.47 -14.85 -65.08
N VAL A 5 21.25 -15.11 -64.62
CA VAL A 5 20.81 -14.92 -63.24
C VAL A 5 21.45 -16.02 -62.41
N GLY A 6 22.45 -15.67 -61.60
CA GLY A 6 23.04 -16.56 -60.62
C GLY A 6 22.13 -16.65 -59.40
N THR A 7 21.41 -17.76 -59.29
CA THR A 7 20.55 -18.10 -58.15
C THR A 7 21.39 -18.25 -56.89
N LEU A 8 21.17 -17.36 -55.92
CA LEU A 8 21.75 -17.43 -54.59
C LEU A 8 21.11 -18.61 -53.83
N PHE A 9 21.84 -19.70 -53.71
CA PHE A 9 21.45 -20.86 -52.91
C PHE A 9 21.70 -20.53 -51.43
N ILE A 10 20.67 -20.05 -50.73
CA ILE A 10 20.72 -19.87 -49.28
C ILE A 10 20.66 -21.27 -48.66
N LEU A 11 21.84 -21.77 -48.28
CA LEU A 11 22.00 -22.97 -47.48
C LEU A 11 21.43 -22.68 -46.08
N LEU A 12 20.17 -23.06 -45.85
CA LEU A 12 19.56 -23.02 -44.53
C LEU A 12 20.24 -24.11 -43.68
N PHE A 13 21.24 -23.72 -42.89
CA PHE A 13 21.83 -24.62 -41.89
C PHE A 13 20.78 -24.90 -40.82
N GLN A 14 20.05 -26.00 -40.96
CA GLN A 14 19.32 -26.58 -39.85
C GLN A 14 20.36 -27.14 -38.89
N ILE A 15 20.69 -26.35 -37.87
CA ILE A 15 21.37 -26.88 -36.68
C ILE A 15 20.32 -27.73 -35.96
N THR A 16 20.25 -29.01 -36.31
CA THR A 16 19.64 -30.01 -35.45
C THR A 16 20.56 -30.16 -34.25
N ALA A 17 20.31 -29.38 -33.21
CA ALA A 17 20.81 -29.72 -31.88
C ALA A 17 20.21 -31.08 -31.51
N LEU A 18 21.02 -32.14 -31.62
CA LEU A 18 20.77 -33.38 -30.90
C LEU A 18 20.95 -33.06 -29.41
N SER A 19 19.87 -32.66 -28.73
CA SER A 19 19.80 -32.67 -27.27
C SER A 19 18.39 -33.08 -26.84
N ALA A 20 18.31 -34.09 -25.96
CA ALA A 20 17.09 -34.55 -25.28
C ALA A 20 15.95 -35.09 -26.18
N ALA A 21 16.17 -36.24 -26.79
CA ALA A 21 15.17 -36.93 -27.62
C ALA A 21 13.98 -37.58 -26.86
N ASP A 22 13.69 -37.21 -25.60
CA ASP A 22 12.48 -37.66 -24.87
C ASP A 22 11.77 -36.55 -24.05
N LEU A 23 12.29 -35.32 -24.04
CA LEU A 23 11.66 -34.15 -23.40
C LEU A 23 11.14 -33.18 -24.46
N SER A 24 10.29 -33.66 -25.35
CA SER A 24 9.65 -32.84 -26.38
C SER A 24 8.26 -32.41 -25.91
N TRP A 25 7.97 -31.12 -25.94
CA TRP A 25 6.63 -30.59 -25.66
C TRP A 25 5.60 -31.13 -26.66
N GLU A 26 6.05 -31.42 -27.88
CA GLU A 26 5.25 -31.96 -28.97
C GLU A 26 4.72 -33.37 -28.67
N SER A 27 5.47 -34.20 -27.91
CA SER A 27 4.99 -35.52 -27.47
C SER A 27 3.78 -35.42 -26.54
N HIS A 28 3.62 -34.28 -25.88
CA HIS A 28 2.47 -33.94 -25.03
C HIS A 28 1.40 -33.13 -25.77
N GLY A 29 1.49 -33.03 -27.11
CA GLY A 29 0.54 -32.27 -27.92
C GLY A 29 0.64 -30.75 -27.73
N ILE A 30 1.81 -30.26 -27.30
CA ILE A 30 2.11 -28.84 -27.12
C ILE A 30 3.08 -28.38 -28.19
N GLN A 31 2.66 -27.40 -29.00
CA GLN A 31 3.49 -26.83 -30.04
C GLN A 31 4.36 -25.69 -29.49
N VAL A 32 5.67 -25.76 -29.72
CA VAL A 32 6.57 -24.61 -29.47
C VAL A 32 6.38 -23.58 -30.58
N LYS A 33 5.80 -22.42 -30.25
CA LYS A 33 5.58 -21.30 -31.19
C LYS A 33 6.83 -20.44 -31.34
N SER A 34 7.54 -20.21 -30.25
CA SER A 34 8.83 -19.54 -30.27
C SER A 34 9.73 -20.06 -29.15
N SER A 35 11.03 -20.03 -29.40
CA SER A 35 12.06 -20.33 -28.41
C SER A 35 13.12 -19.25 -28.49
N ARG A 36 13.49 -18.68 -27.35
CA ARG A 36 14.56 -17.70 -27.21
C ARG A 36 15.43 -18.08 -26.04
N THR A 37 16.72 -18.24 -26.28
CA THR A 37 17.71 -18.43 -25.23
C THR A 37 18.56 -17.16 -25.13
N VAL A 38 18.63 -16.59 -23.93
CA VAL A 38 19.42 -15.41 -23.60
C VAL A 38 20.28 -15.76 -22.40
N GLU A 39 21.61 -15.74 -22.57
CA GLU A 39 22.58 -16.17 -21.55
C GLU A 39 22.29 -17.60 -21.06
N ASN A 40 21.83 -17.76 -19.81
CA ASN A 40 21.49 -19.05 -19.18
C ASN A 40 19.97 -19.24 -18.99
N GLN A 41 19.16 -18.44 -19.69
CA GLN A 41 17.71 -18.46 -19.59
C GLN A 41 17.10 -18.88 -20.92
N THR A 42 16.17 -19.83 -20.89
CA THR A 42 15.34 -20.18 -22.04
C THR A 42 13.91 -19.73 -21.80
N ILE A 43 13.32 -19.07 -22.80
CA ILE A 43 11.94 -18.60 -22.83
C ILE A 43 11.24 -19.27 -24.02
N LEU A 44 10.20 -20.02 -23.72
CA LEU A 44 9.35 -20.70 -24.69
C LEU A 44 7.98 -20.06 -24.71
N GLU A 45 7.43 -19.83 -25.90
CA GLU A 45 6.01 -19.57 -26.10
C GLU A 45 5.37 -20.86 -26.58
N LEU A 46 4.46 -21.41 -25.79
CA LEU A 46 3.91 -22.75 -25.96
C LEU A 46 2.41 -22.66 -26.25
N ALA A 47 1.96 -23.44 -27.23
CA ALA A 47 0.55 -23.52 -27.61
C ALA A 47 0.06 -24.97 -27.48
N PRO A 48 -0.72 -25.30 -26.44
CA PRO A 48 -1.31 -26.62 -26.32
C PRO A 48 -2.40 -26.82 -27.38
N GLY A 49 -2.63 -28.07 -27.80
CA GLY A 49 -3.73 -28.39 -28.74
C GLY A 49 -5.12 -28.07 -28.20
N LYS A 50 -5.28 -28.00 -26.87
CA LYS A 50 -6.47 -27.50 -26.16
C LYS A 50 -6.02 -26.64 -24.97
N GLY A 51 -6.71 -25.52 -24.76
CA GLY A 51 -6.41 -24.58 -23.68
C GLY A 51 -5.73 -23.30 -24.17
N LEU A 52 -5.31 -22.47 -23.22
CA LEU A 52 -4.69 -21.19 -23.51
C LEU A 52 -3.19 -21.37 -23.81
N PRO A 53 -2.61 -20.64 -24.79
CA PRO A 53 -1.17 -20.50 -24.91
C PRO A 53 -0.55 -19.97 -23.62
N PHE A 54 0.67 -20.38 -23.32
CA PHE A 54 1.39 -19.98 -22.11
C PHE A 54 2.87 -19.77 -22.41
N SER A 55 3.50 -18.91 -21.61
CA SER A 55 4.96 -18.73 -21.66
C SER A 55 5.61 -19.56 -20.56
N LEU A 56 6.73 -20.20 -20.89
CA LEU A 56 7.55 -20.92 -19.93
C LEU A 56 8.98 -20.38 -19.96
N ARG A 57 9.47 -19.98 -18.80
CA ARG A 57 10.82 -19.52 -18.58
C ARG A 57 11.53 -20.47 -17.64
N TYR A 58 12.74 -20.88 -17.98
CA TYR A 58 13.57 -21.71 -17.11
C TYR A 58 15.05 -21.33 -17.25
N TYR A 59 15.83 -21.68 -16.22
CA TYR A 59 17.27 -21.44 -16.16
C TYR A 59 18.01 -22.77 -16.21
N GLY A 60 19.00 -22.90 -17.09
CA GLY A 60 19.65 -24.19 -17.37
C GLY A 60 18.72 -25.17 -18.10
N ASP A 61 18.69 -26.42 -17.64
CA ASP A 61 17.86 -27.49 -18.20
C ASP A 61 16.58 -27.72 -17.39
N ILE A 62 15.52 -28.17 -18.06
CA ILE A 62 14.27 -28.60 -17.42
C ILE A 62 14.29 -30.11 -17.18
N THR A 63 13.96 -30.54 -15.96
CA THR A 63 13.86 -31.95 -15.62
C THR A 63 12.49 -32.55 -16.05
N PRO A 64 12.39 -33.88 -16.27
CA PRO A 64 11.12 -34.54 -16.53
C PRO A 64 10.06 -34.29 -15.47
N GLU A 65 10.46 -34.31 -14.20
CA GLU A 65 9.57 -34.03 -13.07
C GLU A 65 8.99 -32.61 -13.15
N MET A 66 9.82 -31.63 -13.50
CA MET A 66 9.37 -30.25 -13.65
C MET A 66 8.41 -30.07 -14.83
N MET A 67 8.69 -30.73 -15.96
CA MET A 67 7.78 -30.77 -17.10
C MET A 67 6.43 -31.37 -16.69
N GLU A 68 6.43 -32.47 -15.93
CA GLU A 68 5.20 -33.08 -15.39
C GLU A 68 4.44 -32.12 -14.48
N ASN A 69 5.13 -31.35 -13.63
CA ASN A 69 4.53 -30.36 -12.74
C ASN A 69 3.89 -29.19 -13.52
N VAL A 70 4.53 -28.74 -14.60
CA VAL A 70 3.96 -27.77 -15.54
C VAL A 70 2.66 -28.32 -16.15
N LEU A 71 2.69 -29.54 -16.66
CA LEU A 71 1.53 -30.18 -17.30
C LEU A 71 0.37 -30.40 -16.31
N LYS A 72 0.66 -30.88 -15.09
CA LYS A 72 -0.34 -31.04 -14.01
C LYS A 72 -1.00 -29.71 -13.66
N SER A 73 -0.20 -28.66 -13.55
CA SER A 73 -0.70 -27.32 -13.22
C SER A 73 -1.58 -26.76 -14.33
N LEU A 74 -1.17 -26.90 -15.59
CA LEU A 74 -1.96 -26.50 -16.76
C LEU A 74 -3.27 -27.29 -16.85
N ALA A 75 -3.23 -28.60 -16.62
CA ALA A 75 -4.42 -29.44 -16.64
C ALA A 75 -5.46 -28.94 -15.62
N SER A 76 -5.02 -28.59 -14.40
CA SER A 76 -5.87 -28.02 -13.37
C SER A 76 -6.46 -26.66 -13.79
N ILE A 77 -5.61 -25.72 -14.23
CA ILE A 77 -6.02 -24.35 -14.61
C ILE A 77 -6.98 -24.38 -15.81
N ASN A 78 -6.77 -25.27 -16.78
CA ASN A 78 -7.63 -25.38 -17.95
C ASN A 78 -9.05 -25.90 -17.63
N THR A 79 -9.29 -26.43 -16.42
CA THR A 79 -10.65 -26.79 -15.96
C THR A 79 -11.43 -25.62 -15.38
N TRP A 80 -10.80 -24.45 -15.21
CA TRP A 80 -11.42 -23.30 -14.59
C TRP A 80 -12.55 -22.72 -15.44
N THR A 81 -13.65 -22.37 -14.78
CA THR A 81 -14.87 -21.85 -15.41
C THR A 81 -15.27 -20.47 -14.89
N VAL A 82 -14.89 -20.15 -13.66
CA VAL A 82 -15.19 -18.90 -12.95
C VAL A 82 -14.09 -17.88 -13.23
N ILE A 83 -12.85 -18.32 -13.17
CA ILE A 83 -11.65 -17.55 -13.46
C ILE A 83 -11.24 -17.90 -14.89
N LYS A 84 -11.35 -16.95 -15.82
CA LYS A 84 -10.85 -17.16 -17.19
C LYS A 84 -9.47 -16.55 -17.32
N PRO A 85 -8.42 -17.36 -17.53
CA PRO A 85 -7.08 -16.85 -17.80
C PRO A 85 -7.02 -16.13 -19.14
N ARG A 86 -6.43 -14.94 -19.16
CA ARG A 86 -6.00 -14.24 -20.39
C ARG A 86 -4.60 -14.65 -20.79
N GLU A 87 -3.74 -14.80 -19.79
CA GLU A 87 -2.32 -15.08 -19.95
C GLU A 87 -1.86 -15.95 -18.77
N ILE A 88 -1.02 -16.93 -19.07
CA ILE A 88 -0.35 -17.78 -18.09
C ILE A 88 1.15 -17.69 -18.37
N GLY A 89 1.89 -17.20 -17.39
CA GLY A 89 3.35 -17.20 -17.39
C GLY A 89 3.86 -18.18 -16.34
N MET A 90 4.84 -18.98 -16.72
CA MET A 90 5.46 -19.97 -15.83
C MET A 90 6.95 -19.73 -15.74
N VAL A 91 7.50 -19.83 -14.54
CA VAL A 91 8.93 -19.70 -14.28
C VAL A 91 9.39 -20.90 -13.46
N VAL A 92 10.37 -21.61 -13.97
CA VAL A 92 11.07 -22.67 -13.27
C VAL A 92 12.38 -22.11 -12.73
N SER A 93 12.57 -22.19 -11.41
CA SER A 93 13.80 -21.74 -10.74
C SER A 93 14.05 -22.58 -9.49
N ASN A 94 15.26 -23.15 -9.34
CA ASN A 94 15.66 -23.92 -8.15
C ASN A 94 14.63 -24.99 -7.74
N ASP A 95 14.18 -25.80 -8.71
CA ASP A 95 13.16 -26.85 -8.52
C ASP A 95 11.78 -26.35 -8.04
N LEU A 96 11.50 -25.06 -8.15
CA LEU A 96 10.18 -24.47 -7.92
C LEU A 96 9.57 -24.03 -9.26
N LEU A 97 8.28 -24.29 -9.40
CA LEU A 97 7.47 -23.79 -10.50
C LEU A 97 6.57 -22.67 -9.99
N ASP A 98 6.90 -21.44 -10.36
CA ASP A 98 6.03 -20.27 -10.16
C ASP A 98 5.12 -20.08 -11.37
N ILE A 99 3.86 -19.79 -11.11
CA ILE A 99 2.82 -19.65 -12.13
C ILE A 99 2.10 -18.33 -11.87
N VAL A 100 2.16 -17.43 -12.84
CA VAL A 100 1.43 -16.17 -12.83
C VAL A 100 0.27 -16.28 -13.81
N ILE A 101 -0.93 -16.09 -13.30
CA ILE A 101 -2.16 -16.13 -14.09
C ILE A 101 -2.75 -14.73 -14.12
N GLN A 102 -2.82 -14.14 -15.30
CA GLN A 102 -3.53 -12.89 -15.50
C GLN A 102 -4.96 -13.20 -15.96
N PRO A 103 -5.99 -13.03 -15.12
CA PRO A 103 -7.36 -13.28 -15.53
C PRO A 103 -7.89 -12.18 -16.48
N GLU A 104 -8.69 -12.57 -17.47
CA GLU A 104 -9.57 -11.66 -18.23
C GLU A 104 -10.95 -11.54 -17.57
N GLN A 105 -11.38 -12.56 -16.84
CA GLN A 105 -12.65 -12.61 -16.15
C GLN A 105 -12.47 -13.29 -14.79
N PHE A 106 -13.07 -12.71 -13.75
CA PHE A 106 -13.19 -13.34 -12.45
C PHE A 106 -14.55 -12.96 -11.84
N LEU A 107 -15.58 -13.73 -12.19
CA LEU A 107 -16.97 -13.47 -11.80
C LEU A 107 -17.52 -14.64 -10.98
N TYR A 108 -17.57 -14.48 -9.66
CA TYR A 108 -18.05 -15.52 -8.75
C TYR A 108 -19.28 -15.07 -7.99
N LYS A 109 -20.35 -15.88 -7.95
CA LYS A 109 -21.63 -15.56 -7.28
C LYS A 109 -22.14 -14.14 -7.59
N LYS A 110 -22.07 -13.72 -8.86
CA LYS A 110 -22.45 -12.39 -9.37
C LYS A 110 -21.60 -11.22 -8.87
N VAL A 111 -20.47 -11.48 -8.23
CA VAL A 111 -19.49 -10.48 -7.80
C VAL A 111 -18.31 -10.48 -8.76
N ASN A 112 -18.02 -9.33 -9.36
CA ASN A 112 -16.82 -9.16 -10.17
C ASN A 112 -15.61 -8.91 -9.27
N LEU A 113 -14.76 -9.93 -9.15
CA LEU A 113 -13.56 -9.91 -8.31
C LEU A 113 -12.32 -9.42 -9.05
N LEU A 114 -12.37 -9.37 -10.39
CA LEU A 114 -11.23 -8.99 -11.23
C LEU A 114 -10.59 -7.64 -10.86
N PRO A 115 -11.35 -6.54 -10.61
CA PRO A 115 -10.76 -5.24 -10.27
C PRO A 115 -9.98 -5.26 -8.95
N HIS A 116 -10.17 -6.27 -8.13
CA HIS A 116 -9.57 -6.40 -6.80
C HIS A 116 -8.32 -7.28 -6.79
N VAL A 117 -7.92 -7.86 -7.93
CA VAL A 117 -6.74 -8.71 -8.07
C VAL A 117 -5.78 -8.10 -9.11
N PRO A 118 -5.12 -6.96 -8.80
CA PRO A 118 -4.44 -6.15 -9.81
C PRO A 118 -3.19 -6.82 -10.41
N ALA A 119 -2.50 -7.68 -9.65
CA ALA A 119 -1.28 -8.38 -10.09
C ALA A 119 -1.54 -9.78 -10.64
N GLY A 120 -2.81 -10.15 -10.85
CA GLY A 120 -3.19 -11.51 -11.18
C GLY A 120 -3.06 -12.48 -10.00
N LEU A 121 -3.15 -13.77 -10.31
CA LEU A 121 -3.06 -14.87 -9.35
C LEU A 121 -1.67 -15.49 -9.44
N LEU A 122 -0.91 -15.38 -8.37
CA LEU A 122 0.36 -16.08 -8.22
C LEU A 122 0.10 -17.43 -7.57
N MET A 123 0.49 -18.49 -8.26
CA MET A 123 0.53 -19.85 -7.77
C MET A 123 1.97 -20.38 -7.79
N GLN A 124 2.25 -21.35 -6.92
CA GLN A 124 3.54 -22.01 -6.83
C GLN A 124 3.32 -23.50 -6.66
N PHE A 125 4.08 -24.31 -7.38
CA PHE A 125 4.05 -25.76 -7.27
C PHE A 125 5.37 -26.24 -6.67
N ASP A 126 5.28 -26.90 -5.52
CA ASP A 126 6.38 -27.65 -4.90
C ASP A 126 6.02 -29.14 -4.81
N THR A 127 5.26 -29.53 -3.78
CA THR A 127 4.58 -30.82 -3.62
C THR A 127 3.11 -30.71 -3.97
N ASN A 128 2.50 -29.54 -3.72
CA ASN A 128 1.13 -29.24 -4.05
C ASN A 128 1.05 -27.85 -4.66
N LEU A 129 0.02 -27.60 -5.47
CA LEU A 129 -0.25 -26.26 -5.97
C LEU A 129 -0.70 -25.36 -4.82
N LYS A 130 0.00 -24.26 -4.60
CA LYS A 130 -0.30 -23.24 -3.59
C LYS A 130 -0.59 -21.92 -4.29
N TYR A 131 -1.41 -21.08 -3.69
CA TYR A 131 -1.63 -19.71 -4.16
C TYR A 131 -1.15 -18.71 -3.12
N ASN A 132 -0.63 -17.59 -3.59
CA ASN A 132 -0.21 -16.48 -2.74
C ASN A 132 -0.23 -15.16 -3.51
N PHE A 133 -1.36 -14.46 -3.50
CA PHE A 133 -1.52 -13.22 -4.25
C PHE A 133 -2.14 -12.11 -3.40
N ARG A 134 -2.06 -10.89 -3.93
CA ARG A 134 -2.61 -9.70 -3.30
C ARG A 134 -4.01 -9.41 -3.82
N PHE A 135 -4.88 -9.10 -2.88
CA PHE A 135 -6.22 -8.62 -3.10
C PHE A 135 -6.34 -7.19 -2.53
N THR A 136 -7.08 -6.32 -3.21
CA THR A 136 -7.24 -4.91 -2.78
C THR A 136 -8.70 -4.47 -2.79
N ARG A 137 -9.17 -3.98 -1.64
CA ARG A 137 -10.53 -3.42 -1.49
C ARG A 137 -10.50 -2.29 -0.45
N ASN A 138 -11.14 -1.15 -0.75
CA ASN A 138 -11.24 0.00 0.16
C ASN A 138 -9.88 0.45 0.74
N ASN A 139 -8.84 0.51 -0.11
CA ASN A 139 -7.44 0.79 0.28
C ASN A 139 -6.80 -0.22 1.26
N LEU A 140 -7.44 -1.37 1.51
CA LEU A 140 -6.85 -2.47 2.28
C LEU A 140 -6.18 -3.46 1.32
N PHE A 141 -4.95 -3.83 1.66
CA PHE A 141 -4.23 -4.91 1.00
C PHE A 141 -4.39 -6.18 1.83
N VAL A 142 -4.95 -7.22 1.21
CA VAL A 142 -5.14 -8.52 1.83
C VAL A 142 -4.31 -9.55 1.08
N ARG A 143 -3.53 -10.35 1.80
CA ARG A 143 -2.81 -11.48 1.22
C ARG A 143 -3.71 -12.72 1.24
N ILE A 144 -3.99 -13.25 0.05
CA ILE A 144 -4.76 -14.49 -0.11
C ILE A 144 -3.76 -15.61 -0.34
N GLN A 145 -3.64 -16.50 0.64
CA GLN A 145 -2.69 -17.59 0.59
C GLN A 145 -3.29 -18.91 1.09
N GLY A 146 -2.84 -20.02 0.51
CA GLY A 146 -3.28 -21.36 0.89
C GLY A 146 -2.88 -22.42 -0.14
N THR A 147 -3.23 -23.67 0.14
CA THR A 147 -3.09 -24.77 -0.82
C THR A 147 -4.31 -24.79 -1.74
N TYR A 148 -4.07 -24.83 -3.05
CA TYR A 148 -5.12 -25.00 -4.04
C TYR A 148 -5.65 -26.44 -4.01
N ARG A 149 -6.97 -26.58 -3.89
CA ARG A 149 -7.66 -27.88 -3.99
C ARG A 149 -8.64 -27.89 -5.15
N THR A 150 -9.48 -26.86 -5.21
CA THR A 150 -10.47 -26.66 -6.29
C THR A 150 -10.59 -25.17 -6.62
N GLU A 151 -11.05 -24.87 -7.83
CA GLU A 151 -11.38 -23.49 -8.24
C GLU A 151 -12.43 -22.88 -7.28
N GLN A 152 -13.43 -23.68 -6.88
CA GLN A 152 -14.49 -23.23 -5.99
C GLN A 152 -13.95 -22.78 -4.63
N GLU A 153 -13.09 -23.58 -3.99
CA GLU A 153 -12.50 -23.22 -2.69
C GLU A 153 -11.66 -21.93 -2.77
N LEU A 154 -10.88 -21.78 -3.84
CA LEU A 154 -10.15 -20.54 -4.09
C LEU A 154 -11.12 -19.35 -4.21
N CYS A 155 -12.19 -19.50 -4.99
CA CYS A 155 -13.18 -18.45 -5.19
C CYS A 155 -13.94 -18.09 -3.90
N GLU A 156 -14.30 -19.06 -3.06
CA GLU A 156 -14.89 -18.81 -1.74
C GLU A 156 -13.93 -18.05 -0.83
N ASN A 157 -12.65 -18.41 -0.84
CA ASN A 157 -11.64 -17.74 -0.03
C ASN A 157 -11.45 -16.27 -0.44
N VAL A 158 -11.42 -16.01 -1.76
CA VAL A 158 -11.37 -14.64 -2.29
C VAL A 158 -12.67 -13.88 -1.98
N LEU A 159 -13.83 -14.54 -2.06
CA LEU A 159 -15.11 -13.91 -1.73
C LEU A 159 -15.25 -13.60 -0.23
N GLU A 160 -14.71 -14.44 0.66
CA GLU A 160 -14.63 -14.18 2.10
C GLU A 160 -13.82 -12.89 2.34
N ALA A 161 -12.63 -12.78 1.72
CA ALA A 161 -11.78 -11.60 1.79
C ALA A 161 -12.41 -10.37 1.15
N TYR A 162 -13.19 -10.55 0.07
CA TYR A 162 -13.98 -9.49 -0.52
C TYR A 162 -15.00 -9.02 0.50
N THR A 163 -15.91 -9.89 0.97
CA THR A 163 -17.11 -9.52 1.74
C THR A 163 -16.80 -8.79 3.04
N ASP A 164 -15.81 -9.27 3.79
CA ASP A 164 -15.36 -8.65 5.04
C ASP A 164 -13.83 -8.73 5.15
N PRO A 165 -13.09 -7.78 4.53
CA PRO A 165 -11.63 -7.81 4.50
C PRO A 165 -11.01 -7.74 5.90
N LEU A 166 -11.66 -6.99 6.81
CA LEU A 166 -11.16 -6.81 8.17
C LEU A 166 -11.30 -8.09 8.99
N LYS A 167 -12.45 -8.75 8.92
CA LYS A 167 -12.65 -10.05 9.57
C LYS A 167 -11.73 -11.13 8.99
N TYR A 168 -11.55 -11.13 7.68
CA TYR A 168 -10.61 -12.03 7.01
C TYR A 168 -9.18 -11.85 7.54
N LEU A 169 -8.71 -10.60 7.63
CA LEU A 169 -7.39 -10.27 8.15
C LEU A 169 -7.25 -10.65 9.64
N LYS A 170 -8.24 -10.32 10.49
CA LYS A 170 -8.19 -10.64 11.93
C LYS A 170 -8.03 -12.14 12.20
N LYS A 171 -8.62 -12.99 11.35
CA LYS A 171 -8.53 -14.45 11.46
C LYS A 171 -7.16 -15.00 11.08
N ARG A 172 -6.42 -14.31 10.19
CA ARG A 172 -5.24 -14.87 9.50
C ARG A 172 -3.93 -14.12 9.76
N ASP A 173 -3.99 -12.85 10.16
CA ASP A 173 -2.82 -12.01 10.40
C ASP A 173 -3.09 -10.95 11.51
N PRO A 174 -3.14 -11.38 12.79
CA PRO A 174 -3.30 -10.45 13.92
C PRO A 174 -2.08 -9.55 14.12
N GLU A 175 -0.88 -10.01 13.77
CA GLU A 175 0.40 -9.30 13.95
C GLU A 175 0.52 -8.04 13.07
N PHE A 176 -0.01 -8.10 11.84
CA PHE A 176 -0.10 -6.93 10.98
C PHE A 176 -0.86 -5.77 11.64
N PHE A 177 -1.95 -6.07 12.37
CA PHE A 177 -2.71 -5.05 13.11
C PHE A 177 -1.93 -4.50 14.29
N LEU A 178 -1.21 -5.33 15.05
CA LEU A 178 -0.38 -4.88 16.16
C LEU A 178 0.70 -3.91 15.67
N THR A 179 1.33 -4.22 14.55
CA THR A 179 2.33 -3.34 13.93
C THR A 179 1.73 -2.00 13.52
N LYS A 180 0.54 -2.00 12.91
CA LYS A 180 -0.16 -0.77 12.52
C LYS A 180 -0.68 0.04 13.70
N LEU A 181 -1.12 -0.62 14.76
CA LEU A 181 -1.53 0.03 16.00
C LEU A 181 -0.35 0.74 16.66
N ASN A 182 0.79 0.05 16.80
CA ASN A 182 2.01 0.64 17.35
C ASN A 182 2.45 1.87 16.53
N GLN A 183 2.41 1.77 15.19
CA GLN A 183 2.71 2.90 14.31
C GLN A 183 1.78 4.10 14.57
N PHE A 184 0.47 3.87 14.69
CA PHE A 184 -0.47 4.95 14.98
C PHE A 184 -0.29 5.54 16.38
N GLU A 185 0.05 4.73 17.38
CA GLU A 185 0.36 5.22 18.73
C GLU A 185 1.61 6.11 18.73
N GLU A 186 2.64 5.75 17.95
CA GLU A 186 3.83 6.57 17.74
C GLU A 186 3.50 7.90 17.03
N GLU A 187 2.71 7.86 15.96
CA GLU A 187 2.27 9.05 15.23
C GLU A 187 1.44 9.99 16.12
N ILE A 188 0.52 9.45 16.92
CA ILE A 188 -0.28 10.23 17.89
C ILE A 188 0.63 10.86 18.95
N THR A 189 1.62 10.13 19.45
CA THR A 189 2.55 10.64 20.45
C THR A 189 3.40 11.77 19.87
N SER A 190 3.89 11.60 18.65
CA SER A 190 4.62 12.64 17.92
C SER A 190 3.77 13.90 17.71
N LEU A 191 2.53 13.74 17.22
CA LEU A 191 1.59 14.85 17.02
C LEU A 191 1.28 15.59 18.32
N LYS A 192 1.07 14.87 19.44
CA LYS A 192 0.84 15.49 20.76
C LYS A 192 2.03 16.33 21.20
N ASN A 193 3.27 15.86 20.97
CA ASN A 193 4.46 16.63 21.27
C ASN A 193 4.57 17.88 20.39
N SER A 194 4.34 17.76 19.08
CA SER A 194 4.34 18.92 18.18
C SER A 194 3.29 19.97 18.55
N VAL A 195 2.09 19.54 18.95
CA VAL A 195 1.04 20.47 19.44
C VAL A 195 1.51 21.19 20.71
N LYS A 196 2.11 20.45 21.67
CA LYS A 196 2.63 21.03 22.91
C LYS A 196 3.75 22.05 22.64
N ASP A 197 4.65 21.74 21.73
CA ASP A 197 5.75 22.64 21.36
C ASP A 197 5.21 23.91 20.68
N LEU A 198 4.27 23.77 19.75
CA LEU A 198 3.60 24.91 19.11
C LEU A 198 2.81 25.78 20.11
N GLU A 199 2.13 25.15 21.08
CA GLU A 199 1.43 25.88 22.13
C GLU A 199 2.40 26.71 22.99
N GLU A 200 3.57 26.15 23.32
CA GLU A 200 4.61 26.84 24.09
C GLU A 200 5.24 27.98 23.30
N GLU A 201 5.59 27.76 22.02
CA GLU A 201 6.11 28.81 21.14
C GLU A 201 5.09 29.95 20.99
N ASN A 202 3.81 29.62 20.77
CA ASN A 202 2.75 30.62 20.67
C ASN A 202 2.58 31.39 21.99
N ARG A 203 2.66 30.71 23.14
CA ARG A 203 2.63 31.35 24.47
C ARG A 203 3.78 32.34 24.64
N LEU A 204 5.00 31.97 24.23
CA LEU A 204 6.18 32.82 24.28
C LEU A 204 6.03 34.03 23.35
N LEU A 205 5.56 33.84 22.12
CA LEU A 205 5.27 34.91 21.16
C LEU A 205 4.24 35.89 21.71
N LYS A 206 3.11 35.40 22.23
CA LYS A 206 2.08 36.23 22.89
C LYS A 206 2.66 37.01 24.07
N SER A 207 3.52 36.38 24.88
CA SER A 207 4.18 37.04 26.01
C SER A 207 5.14 38.14 25.54
N ALA A 208 5.90 37.90 24.47
CA ALA A 208 6.81 38.86 23.89
C ALA A 208 6.05 40.07 23.31
N VAL A 209 4.98 39.82 22.55
CA VAL A 209 4.09 40.88 22.01
C VAL A 209 3.49 41.72 23.14
N ALA A 210 2.92 41.08 24.16
CA ALA A 210 2.36 41.80 25.31
C ALA A 210 3.43 42.64 26.03
N THR A 211 4.65 42.12 26.18
CA THR A 211 5.78 42.85 26.80
C THR A 211 6.21 44.05 25.96
N LEU A 212 6.33 43.90 24.63
CA LEU A 212 6.70 44.98 23.71
C LEU A 212 5.72 46.14 23.76
N HIS A 213 4.43 45.87 23.98
CA HIS A 213 3.38 46.88 24.05
C HIS A 213 3.07 47.36 25.48
N ASN A 214 3.64 46.73 26.52
CA ASN A 214 3.48 47.16 27.91
C ASN A 214 4.49 48.25 28.30
N THR A 215 4.33 49.42 27.68
CA THR A 215 5.18 50.60 27.91
C THR A 215 4.82 51.35 29.21
N GLY A 216 5.82 51.92 29.89
CA GLY A 216 5.61 52.81 31.05
C GLY A 216 4.97 54.17 30.69
N PHE A 217 4.59 54.95 31.70
CA PHE A 217 3.89 56.24 31.58
C PHE A 217 4.61 57.30 30.72
N LEU A 218 5.93 57.21 30.59
CA LEU A 218 6.75 58.10 29.74
C LEU A 218 7.34 57.40 28.51
N GLY A 219 6.83 56.21 28.14
CA GLY A 219 7.37 55.40 27.03
C GLY A 219 8.68 54.67 27.35
N PHE A 220 9.28 54.90 28.51
CA PHE A 220 10.50 54.22 28.95
C PHE A 220 10.19 52.92 29.70
N GLY A 221 10.89 51.84 29.31
CA GLY A 221 10.89 50.54 29.98
C GLY A 221 9.68 49.67 29.65
N ASN A 222 9.89 48.67 28.80
CA ASN A 222 8.94 47.58 28.58
C ASN A 222 9.07 46.57 29.72
N LYS A 223 7.95 46.25 30.38
CA LYS A 223 7.94 45.26 31.47
C LYS A 223 7.06 44.06 31.13
N PRO A 224 7.52 42.83 31.39
CA PRO A 224 6.69 41.64 31.24
C PRO A 224 5.45 41.73 32.13
N ILE A 225 4.29 41.37 31.60
CA ILE A 225 3.06 41.21 32.40
C ILE A 225 3.22 39.94 33.24
N ASN A 226 2.88 40.01 34.53
CA ASN A 226 2.98 38.87 35.43
C ASN A 226 2.10 37.71 34.92
N GLN A 227 2.68 36.51 34.81
CA GLN A 227 1.97 35.31 34.32
C GLN A 227 0.73 34.95 35.16
N LYS A 228 0.70 35.29 36.46
CA LYS A 228 -0.51 35.12 37.29
C LYS A 228 -1.66 36.01 36.83
N ILE A 229 -1.36 37.26 36.45
CA ILE A 229 -2.33 38.21 35.89
C ILE A 229 -2.85 37.70 34.55
N VAL A 230 -1.96 37.23 33.66
CA VAL A 230 -2.33 36.65 32.36
C VAL A 230 -3.30 35.48 32.54
N LYS A 231 -2.93 34.48 33.35
CA LYS A 231 -3.75 33.29 33.61
C LYS A 231 -5.11 33.64 34.21
N ARG A 232 -5.14 34.54 35.20
CA ARG A 232 -6.39 34.91 35.85
C ARG A 232 -7.30 35.73 34.95
N THR A 233 -6.75 36.66 34.18
CA THR A 233 -7.51 37.45 33.18
C THR A 233 -8.21 36.53 32.17
N ILE A 234 -7.50 35.51 31.64
CA ILE A 234 -8.08 34.53 30.70
C ILE A 234 -9.19 33.71 31.38
N ALA A 235 -9.00 33.31 32.64
CA ALA A 235 -10.01 32.57 33.41
C ALA A 235 -11.28 33.41 33.65
N VAL A 236 -11.12 34.65 34.13
CA VAL A 236 -12.23 35.59 34.35
C VAL A 236 -12.97 35.86 33.03
N ARG A 237 -12.25 36.02 31.90
CA ARG A 237 -12.88 36.19 30.59
C ARG A 237 -13.72 34.98 30.17
N LYS A 238 -13.26 33.75 30.46
CA LYS A 238 -14.03 32.52 30.19
C LYS A 238 -15.28 32.42 31.08
N GLU A 239 -15.16 32.80 32.35
CA GLU A 239 -16.26 32.79 33.33
C GLU A 239 -17.29 33.90 33.05
N LYS A 240 -16.83 35.08 32.62
CA LYS A 240 -17.65 36.27 32.35
C LYS A 240 -17.29 36.88 30.99
N PRO A 241 -17.80 36.32 29.88
CA PRO A 241 -17.44 36.76 28.53
C PRO A 241 -17.75 38.24 28.23
N ALA A 242 -18.75 38.83 28.89
CA ALA A 242 -19.15 40.22 28.70
C ALA A 242 -18.38 41.23 29.56
N ALA A 243 -17.53 40.77 30.50
CA ALA A 243 -16.89 41.67 31.45
C ALA A 243 -15.96 42.69 30.76
N THR A 244 -15.99 43.95 31.17
CA THR A 244 -15.09 44.95 30.61
C THR A 244 -13.68 44.79 31.14
N ALA A 245 -12.67 45.35 30.45
CA ALA A 245 -11.30 45.36 30.98
C ALA A 245 -11.19 46.05 32.35
N GLU A 246 -12.11 46.98 32.65
CA GLU A 246 -12.18 47.68 33.94
C GLU A 246 -12.72 46.76 35.03
N GLU A 247 -13.85 46.09 34.78
CA GLU A 247 -14.42 45.10 35.71
C GLU A 247 -13.44 43.95 35.99
N ILE A 248 -12.72 43.47 34.97
CA ILE A 248 -11.70 42.44 35.16
C ILE A 248 -10.53 42.98 36.00
N THR A 249 -10.13 44.24 35.81
CA THR A 249 -9.07 44.87 36.61
C THR A 249 -9.46 44.93 38.09
N ASP A 250 -10.70 45.32 38.37
CA ASP A 250 -11.23 45.41 39.74
C ASP A 250 -11.26 44.03 40.40
N ILE A 251 -11.77 43.01 39.70
CA ILE A 251 -11.77 41.61 40.17
C ILE A 251 -10.36 41.14 40.53
N LEU A 252 -9.37 41.40 39.66
CA LEU A 252 -7.99 40.97 39.92
C LEU A 252 -7.36 41.72 41.11
N ASN A 253 -7.64 43.01 41.26
CA ASN A 253 -7.15 43.80 42.38
C ASN A 253 -7.78 43.36 43.71
N ASP A 254 -9.08 43.03 43.71
CA ASP A 254 -9.79 42.48 44.86
C ASP A 254 -9.22 41.11 45.29
N GLU A 255 -8.74 40.31 44.31
CA GLU A 255 -8.01 39.06 44.55
C GLU A 255 -6.53 39.26 44.98
N GLY A 256 -6.09 40.52 45.17
CA GLY A 256 -4.72 40.86 45.58
C GLY A 256 -3.70 40.84 44.44
N LEU A 257 -4.13 40.66 43.19
CA LEU A 257 -3.28 40.71 41.99
C LEU A 257 -3.22 42.15 41.46
N LYS A 258 -2.35 42.98 42.06
CA LYS A 258 -2.14 44.37 41.62
C LYS A 258 -1.84 44.46 40.13
N THR A 259 -2.77 45.02 39.35
CA THR A 259 -2.65 45.18 37.90
C THR A 259 -3.31 46.46 37.41
N SER A 260 -2.89 46.92 36.24
CA SER A 260 -3.49 48.07 35.56
C SER A 260 -4.47 47.64 34.45
N LYS A 261 -5.46 48.51 34.16
CA LYS A 261 -6.39 48.35 33.04
C LYS A 261 -5.67 48.16 31.70
N LYS A 262 -4.49 48.77 31.52
CA LYS A 262 -3.66 48.61 30.32
C LYS A 262 -3.15 47.18 30.18
N GLU A 263 -2.62 46.59 31.25
CA GLU A 263 -2.13 45.21 31.24
C GLU A 263 -3.25 44.22 30.95
N VAL A 264 -4.41 44.38 31.62
CA VAL A 264 -5.60 43.56 31.36
C VAL A 264 -6.05 43.69 29.91
N SER A 265 -6.09 44.92 29.36
CA SER A 265 -6.46 45.16 27.97
C SER A 265 -5.51 44.48 26.98
N LEU A 266 -4.19 44.54 27.24
CA LEU A 266 -3.18 43.87 26.42
C LEU A 266 -3.32 42.35 26.46
N VAL A 267 -3.65 41.78 27.62
CA VAL A 267 -3.91 40.34 27.75
C VAL A 267 -5.13 39.95 26.93
N LEU A 268 -6.24 40.69 27.03
CA LEU A 268 -7.45 40.42 26.25
C LEU A 268 -7.20 40.51 24.73
N LEU A 269 -6.44 41.51 24.30
CA LEU A 269 -6.05 41.67 22.90
C LEU A 269 -5.23 40.48 22.38
N VAL A 270 -4.15 40.12 23.10
CA VAL A 270 -3.13 39.18 22.60
C VAL A 270 -3.49 37.72 22.87
N TYR A 271 -4.14 37.43 23.99
CA TYR A 271 -4.48 36.06 24.40
C TYR A 271 -5.92 35.67 24.07
N CYS A 272 -6.84 36.65 24.01
CA CYS A 272 -8.26 36.40 23.72
C CYS A 272 -8.69 36.91 22.34
N ASN A 273 -7.77 37.52 21.55
CA ASN A 273 -8.05 38.07 20.22
C ASN A 273 -9.16 39.15 20.21
N GLU A 274 -9.32 39.89 21.32
CA GLU A 274 -10.33 40.94 21.45
C GLU A 274 -9.82 42.27 20.90
N PHE A 275 -9.77 42.39 19.57
CA PHE A 275 -9.48 43.65 18.91
C PHE A 275 -10.70 44.57 18.97
N LYS A 276 -10.55 45.75 19.59
CA LYS A 276 -11.57 46.80 19.46
C LYS A 276 -11.73 47.12 17.97
N LYS A 277 -12.94 46.95 17.44
CA LYS A 277 -13.34 47.54 16.16
C LYS A 277 -13.60 49.03 16.34
#